data_AF-A0A4R0DRJ2-F1
#
_entry.id   AF-A0A4R0DRJ2-F1
#
_cell.length_a   1.000
_cell.length_b   1.000
_cell.length_c   1.000
_cell.angle_alpha   90.00
_cell.angle_beta   90.00
_cell.angle_gamma   90.00
#
_symmetry.space_group_name_H-M   'P 1'
#
loop_
_entity.id
_entity.type
_entity.pdbx_description
1 polymer ?
#
loop_
_entity_poly.entity_id
_entity_poly.type
_entity_poly.pdbx_seq_one_letter_code
_entity_poly.pdbx_strand_id
1 'polypeptide(L)'
;MENTGIWVAVVIIVFVLGSILGLRVSPREKALGLMREKARKMGLHPRLVAAPDWTKIPLASSNRASMVAYYSVLIPDARLPLMRARVEDQQLKVVHGDEKFNNFPIALKGIYAIDMQANCVGLYWDEEADLKATQLEDIKAYLHALAEL
;
A
#
# COMPACT_ATOMS: atom_id res chain seq x y z
N MET A 1 53.30 22.47 -16.76
CA MET A 1 52.58 22.18 -15.49
C MET A 1 51.40 23.14 -15.23
N GLU A 2 50.99 23.99 -16.18
CA GLU A 2 49.94 25.01 -15.93
C GLU A 2 48.50 24.49 -15.90
N ASN A 3 48.18 23.36 -16.53
CA ASN A 3 46.79 22.93 -16.70
C ASN A 3 46.36 21.77 -15.77
N THR A 4 47.28 21.24 -14.95
CA THR A 4 47.00 20.10 -14.06
C THR A 4 45.97 20.46 -12.98
N GLY A 5 46.04 21.68 -12.42
CA GLY A 5 45.07 22.14 -11.42
C GLY A 5 43.66 22.28 -11.98
N ILE A 6 43.53 22.74 -13.22
CA ILE A 6 42.24 22.89 -13.91
C ILE A 6 41.61 21.50 -14.17
N TRP A 7 42.40 20.53 -14.63
CA TRP A 7 41.93 19.16 -14.84
C TRP A 7 41.47 18.48 -13.55
N VAL A 8 42.20 18.65 -12.45
CA VAL A 8 41.79 18.12 -11.14
C VAL A 8 40.47 18.75 -10.69
N ALA A 9 40.31 20.06 -10.85
CA ALA A 9 39.07 20.76 -10.51
C ALA A 9 37.87 20.25 -11.33
N VAL A 10 38.05 20.06 -12.65
CA VAL A 10 37.00 19.53 -13.54
C VAL A 10 36.57 18.12 -13.11
N VAL A 11 37.53 17.23 -12.80
CA VAL A 11 37.22 15.86 -12.35
C VAL A 11 36.43 15.87 -11.05
N ILE A 12 36.78 16.72 -10.09
CA ILE A 12 36.03 16.86 -8.84
C ILE A 12 34.59 17.34 -9.11
N ILE A 13 34.41 18.34 -9.96
CA ILE A 13 33.08 18.87 -10.31
C ILE A 13 32.21 17.77 -10.97
N VAL A 14 32.76 17.03 -11.93
CA VAL A 14 32.06 15.92 -12.59
C VAL A 14 31.72 14.81 -11.60
N PHE A 15 32.65 14.48 -10.69
CA PHE A 15 32.42 13.47 -9.66
C PHE A 15 31.31 13.87 -8.69
N VAL A 16 31.30 15.12 -8.24
CA VAL A 16 30.26 15.67 -7.34
C VAL A 16 28.91 15.72 -8.05
N LEU A 17 28.86 16.20 -9.30
CA LEU A 17 27.63 16.21 -10.11
C LEU A 17 27.09 14.79 -10.33
N GLY A 18 27.95 13.84 -10.67
CA GLY A 18 27.57 12.43 -10.82
C GLY A 18 27.02 11.83 -9.52
N SER A 19 27.66 12.15 -8.38
CA SER A 19 27.23 11.68 -7.06
C SER A 19 25.85 12.24 -6.67
N ILE A 20 25.58 13.52 -6.93
CA ILE A 20 24.28 14.15 -6.64
C ILE A 20 23.17 13.57 -7.52
N LEU A 21 23.45 13.34 -8.81
CA LEU A 21 22.47 12.74 -9.73
C LEU A 21 22.16 11.29 -9.37
N GLY A 22 23.14 10.53 -8.87
CA GLY A 22 22.95 9.14 -8.41
C GLY A 22 22.11 9.01 -7.13
N LEU A 23 22.06 10.05 -6.29
CA LEU A 23 21.31 10.06 -5.03
C LEU A 23 19.83 10.48 -5.18
N ARG A 24 19.39 10.83 -6.40
CA ARG A 24 18.02 11.31 -6.61
C ARG A 24 17.02 10.16 -6.45
N VAL A 25 16.37 10.11 -5.29
CA VAL A 25 15.25 9.21 -5.01
C VAL A 25 14.23 9.29 -6.14
N SER A 26 13.76 8.13 -6.58
CA SER A 26 12.79 8.07 -7.67
C SER A 26 11.55 8.90 -7.28
N PRO A 27 10.99 9.72 -8.19
CA PRO A 27 9.78 10.49 -7.91
C PRO A 27 8.62 9.61 -7.41
N ARG A 28 8.61 8.35 -7.84
CA ARG A 28 7.67 7.30 -7.45
C ARG A 28 7.78 6.92 -5.98
N GLU A 29 8.97 6.60 -5.49
CA GLU A 29 9.18 6.27 -4.05
C GLU A 29 8.85 7.47 -3.17
N LYS A 30 9.16 8.69 -3.63
CA LYS A 30 8.78 9.91 -2.93
C LYS A 30 7.27 10.08 -2.83
N ALA A 31 6.52 9.83 -3.91
CA ALA A 31 5.07 9.87 -3.91
C ALA A 31 4.44 8.82 -2.97
N LEU A 32 4.94 7.57 -3.01
CA LEU A 32 4.52 6.50 -2.11
C LEU A 32 4.80 6.84 -0.65
N GLY A 33 5.98 7.39 -0.35
CA GLY A 33 6.34 7.84 0.98
C GLY A 33 5.38 8.89 1.53
N LEU A 34 5.07 9.92 0.72
CA LEU A 34 4.11 10.97 1.08
C LEU A 34 2.69 10.43 1.28
N MET A 35 2.24 9.51 0.43
CA MET A 35 0.94 8.85 0.56
C MET A 35 0.83 8.06 1.87
N ARG A 36 1.83 7.23 2.20
CA ARG A 36 1.85 6.46 3.44
C ARG A 36 1.90 7.36 4.67
N GLU A 37 2.62 8.49 4.60
CA GLU A 37 2.63 9.47 5.67
C GLU A 37 1.25 10.14 5.85
N LYS A 38 0.59 10.52 4.75
CA LYS A 38 -0.79 11.06 4.78
C LYS A 38 -1.75 10.06 5.39
N ALA A 39 -1.66 8.79 4.99
CA ALA A 39 -2.48 7.70 5.55
C ALA A 39 -2.30 7.58 7.08
N ARG A 40 -1.05 7.59 7.57
CA ARG A 40 -0.75 7.59 9.01
C ARG A 40 -1.38 8.77 9.75
N LYS A 41 -1.31 9.98 9.19
CA LYS A 41 -1.94 11.18 9.77
C LYS A 41 -3.46 11.07 9.85
N MET A 42 -4.08 10.30 8.96
CA MET A 42 -5.52 10.04 8.94
C MET A 42 -5.96 8.89 9.85
N GLY A 43 -5.03 8.19 10.52
CA GLY A 43 -5.31 7.02 11.35
C GLY A 43 -5.39 5.69 10.59
N LEU A 44 -4.95 5.67 9.33
CA LEU A 44 -4.68 4.43 8.61
C LEU A 44 -3.27 3.95 8.93
N HIS A 45 -3.09 2.65 9.14
CA HIS A 45 -1.79 2.05 9.46
C HIS A 45 -1.24 1.26 8.27
N PRO A 46 -0.54 1.92 7.32
CA PRO A 46 0.07 1.23 6.18
C PRO A 46 1.24 0.36 6.64
N ARG A 47 1.24 -0.90 6.22
CA ARG A 47 2.31 -1.88 6.43
C ARG A 47 2.56 -2.64 5.15
N LEU A 48 3.78 -3.08 4.93
CA LEU A 48 4.10 -3.97 3.81
C LEU A 48 4.14 -5.40 4.36
N VAL A 49 3.28 -6.27 3.82
CA VAL A 49 3.14 -7.65 4.29
C VAL A 49 3.31 -8.61 3.12
N ALA A 50 3.71 -9.85 3.41
CA ALA A 50 3.66 -10.90 2.40
C ALA A 50 2.19 -11.18 2.04
N ALA A 51 1.88 -11.21 0.74
CA ALA A 51 0.56 -11.52 0.23
C ALA A 51 0.15 -12.91 0.71
N PRO A 52 -0.91 -13.03 1.53
CA PRO A 52 -1.38 -14.33 1.97
C PRO A 52 -1.86 -15.18 0.79
N ASP A 53 -1.67 -16.49 0.84
CA ASP A 53 -2.09 -17.41 -0.23
C ASP A 53 -3.59 -17.29 -0.56
N TRP A 54 -4.39 -17.02 0.47
CA TRP A 54 -5.82 -16.83 0.31
C TRP A 54 -6.16 -15.53 -0.44
N THR A 55 -5.27 -14.60 -0.73
CA THR A 55 -5.63 -13.39 -1.52
C THR A 55 -5.55 -13.62 -3.02
N LYS A 56 -4.87 -14.69 -3.48
CA LYS A 56 -4.57 -14.96 -4.91
C LYS A 56 -3.87 -13.80 -5.64
N ILE A 57 -3.19 -12.93 -4.91
CA ILE A 57 -2.37 -11.87 -5.51
C ILE A 57 -1.25 -12.53 -6.33
N PRO A 58 -0.93 -12.03 -7.55
CA PRO A 58 0.13 -12.60 -8.38
C PRO A 58 1.46 -12.69 -7.63
N LEU A 59 2.14 -13.83 -7.74
CA LEU A 59 3.44 -14.06 -7.11
C LEU A 59 4.54 -13.24 -7.80
N ALA A 60 5.50 -12.73 -7.04
CA ALA A 60 6.62 -11.94 -7.57
C ALA A 60 7.63 -12.84 -8.32
N SER A 61 7.67 -14.11 -7.96
CA SER A 61 8.39 -15.17 -8.66
C SER A 61 7.71 -16.51 -8.38
N SER A 62 8.02 -17.56 -9.13
CA SER A 62 7.38 -18.88 -9.04
C SER A 62 7.29 -19.47 -7.62
N ASN A 63 8.14 -19.05 -6.68
CA ASN A 63 8.21 -19.59 -5.32
C ASN A 63 8.25 -18.53 -4.21
N ARG A 64 7.92 -17.25 -4.49
CA ARG A 64 7.96 -16.17 -3.49
C ARG A 64 6.67 -15.35 -3.51
N ALA A 65 6.02 -15.27 -2.34
CA ALA A 65 4.89 -14.40 -2.09
C ALA A 65 5.26 -12.93 -2.40
N SER A 66 4.39 -12.24 -3.13
CA SER A 66 4.54 -10.81 -3.39
C SER A 66 4.40 -10.01 -2.11
N MET A 67 5.18 -8.94 -1.98
CA MET A 67 4.93 -7.96 -0.92
C MET A 67 3.77 -7.06 -1.37
N VAL A 68 2.75 -6.91 -0.54
CA VAL A 68 1.57 -6.09 -0.80
C VAL A 68 1.38 -5.09 0.32
N ALA A 69 0.86 -3.92 0.00
CA ALA A 69 0.53 -2.92 0.99
C ALA A 69 -0.77 -3.29 1.70
N TYR A 70 -0.72 -3.29 3.01
CA TYR A 70 -1.83 -3.56 3.90
C TYR A 70 -2.16 -2.30 4.69
N TYR A 71 -3.38 -1.82 4.55
CA TYR A 71 -3.87 -0.61 5.20
C TYR A 71 -4.96 -0.99 6.18
N SER A 72 -4.76 -0.69 7.45
CA SER A 72 -5.72 -1.06 8.49
C SER A 72 -6.16 0.12 9.34
N VAL A 73 -7.38 0.03 9.86
CA VAL A 73 -7.94 0.91 10.88
C VAL A 73 -8.14 0.10 12.16
N LEU A 74 -7.76 0.69 13.29
CA LEU A 74 -8.02 0.15 14.62
C LEU A 74 -9.30 0.78 15.17
N ILE A 75 -10.22 -0.05 15.63
CA ILE A 75 -11.52 0.38 16.18
C ILE A 75 -11.55 -0.09 17.64
N PRO A 76 -11.20 0.76 18.61
CA PRO A 76 -10.93 0.37 19.99
C PRO A 76 -12.03 -0.46 20.65
N ASP A 77 -13.29 -0.12 20.38
CA ASP A 77 -14.46 -0.72 21.03
C ASP A 77 -15.06 -1.91 20.25
N ALA A 78 -14.51 -2.24 19.08
CA ALA A 78 -15.05 -3.30 18.23
C ALA A 78 -14.50 -4.69 18.57
N ARG A 79 -15.39 -5.70 18.49
CA ARG A 79 -15.05 -7.13 18.53
C ARG A 79 -15.61 -7.82 17.29
N LEU A 80 -14.91 -7.61 16.19
CA LEU A 80 -15.25 -8.13 14.87
C LEU A 80 -14.87 -9.61 14.77
N PRO A 81 -15.76 -10.46 14.20
CA PRO A 81 -15.42 -11.83 13.88
C PRO A 81 -14.32 -11.86 12.81
N LEU A 82 -13.60 -13.00 12.72
CA LEU A 82 -12.68 -13.20 11.61
C LEU A 82 -13.47 -13.26 10.30
N MET A 83 -13.27 -12.29 9.43
CA MET A 83 -13.74 -12.34 8.05
C MET A 83 -12.60 -12.02 7.10
N ARG A 84 -12.57 -12.76 5.99
CA ARG A 84 -11.62 -12.61 4.89
C ARG A 84 -12.40 -12.66 3.60
N ALA A 85 -12.30 -11.61 2.80
CA ALA A 85 -12.95 -11.52 1.50
C ALA A 85 -11.94 -11.12 0.43
N ARG A 86 -12.05 -11.74 -0.75
CA ARG A 86 -11.34 -11.29 -1.95
C ARG A 86 -12.20 -10.28 -2.70
N VAL A 87 -11.57 -9.44 -3.50
CA VAL A 87 -12.29 -8.62 -4.47
C VAL A 87 -12.27 -9.36 -5.81
N GLU A 88 -13.45 -9.77 -6.29
CA GLU A 88 -13.66 -10.32 -7.62
C GLU A 88 -14.76 -9.47 -8.29
N ASP A 89 -14.55 -8.99 -9.52
CA ASP A 89 -15.51 -8.18 -10.27
C ASP A 89 -16.07 -6.95 -9.52
N GLN A 90 -15.21 -6.23 -8.78
CA GLN A 90 -15.60 -5.09 -7.92
C GLN A 90 -16.62 -5.46 -6.84
N GLN A 91 -16.64 -6.72 -6.42
CA GLN A 91 -17.47 -7.23 -5.34
C GLN A 91 -16.64 -8.07 -4.36
N LEU A 92 -17.09 -8.11 -3.11
CA LEU A 92 -16.50 -8.97 -2.09
C LEU A 92 -16.96 -10.41 -2.28
N LYS A 93 -15.99 -11.31 -2.34
CA LYS A 93 -16.20 -12.75 -2.31
C LYS A 93 -15.62 -13.31 -1.02
N VAL A 94 -16.51 -13.71 -0.12
CA VAL A 94 -16.13 -14.20 1.21
C VAL A 94 -15.38 -15.53 1.06
N VAL A 95 -14.17 -15.58 1.61
CA VAL A 95 -13.35 -16.79 1.71
C VAL A 95 -13.54 -17.44 3.09
N HIS A 96 -13.71 -16.63 4.12
CA HIS A 96 -13.96 -17.07 5.49
C HIS A 96 -14.75 -16.00 6.24
N GLY A 97 -15.66 -16.42 7.12
CA GLY A 97 -16.51 -15.54 7.90
C GLY A 97 -17.96 -15.58 7.45
N ASP A 98 -18.67 -14.48 7.67
CA ASP A 98 -20.10 -14.37 7.43
C ASP A 98 -20.40 -14.13 5.93
N GLU A 99 -21.29 -14.94 5.35
CA GLU A 99 -21.71 -14.84 3.95
C GLU A 99 -22.50 -13.55 3.66
N LYS A 100 -22.98 -12.83 4.68
CA LYS A 100 -23.66 -11.53 4.49
C LYS A 100 -22.81 -10.53 3.70
N PHE A 101 -21.49 -10.61 3.81
CA PHE A 101 -20.57 -9.73 3.10
C PHE A 101 -20.35 -10.13 1.63
N ASN A 102 -20.92 -11.25 1.19
CA ASN A 102 -20.75 -11.70 -0.18
C ASN A 102 -21.49 -10.78 -1.16
N ASN A 103 -20.88 -10.53 -2.32
CA ASN A 103 -21.33 -9.58 -3.35
C ASN A 103 -21.41 -8.12 -2.89
N PHE A 104 -20.83 -7.75 -1.75
CA PHE A 104 -20.75 -6.35 -1.35
C PHE A 104 -19.94 -5.54 -2.36
N PRO A 105 -20.47 -4.43 -2.91
CA PRO A 105 -19.76 -3.66 -3.91
C PRO A 105 -18.54 -2.94 -3.31
N ILE A 106 -17.48 -2.84 -4.11
CA ILE A 106 -16.30 -2.03 -3.79
C ILE A 106 -15.99 -1.09 -4.96
N ALA A 107 -16.20 0.21 -4.73
CA ALA A 107 -15.93 1.26 -5.72
C ALA A 107 -14.45 1.72 -5.74
N LEU A 108 -13.61 1.13 -4.88
CA LEU A 108 -12.21 1.48 -4.69
C LEU A 108 -11.32 0.73 -5.69
N LYS A 109 -10.34 1.43 -6.27
CA LYS A 109 -9.44 0.88 -7.28
C LYS A 109 -8.22 0.21 -6.65
N GLY A 110 -7.85 -0.95 -7.20
CA GLY A 110 -6.63 -1.67 -6.83
C GLY A 110 -6.74 -2.48 -5.53
N ILE A 111 -7.93 -2.61 -4.95
CA ILE A 111 -8.12 -3.43 -3.75
C ILE A 111 -8.18 -4.89 -4.14
N TYR A 112 -7.30 -5.70 -3.56
CA TYR A 112 -7.24 -7.14 -3.83
C TYR A 112 -8.10 -7.95 -2.87
N ALA A 113 -8.09 -7.57 -1.60
CA ALA A 113 -8.72 -8.33 -0.54
C ALA A 113 -8.93 -7.47 0.70
N ILE A 114 -9.78 -7.95 1.61
CA ILE A 114 -10.11 -7.32 2.87
C ILE A 114 -10.06 -8.39 3.96
N ASP A 115 -9.57 -7.99 5.13
CA ASP A 115 -9.70 -8.76 6.34
C ASP A 115 -10.27 -7.93 7.48
N MET A 116 -10.94 -8.62 8.40
CA MET A 116 -11.34 -8.06 9.68
C MET A 116 -11.15 -9.13 10.75
N GLN A 117 -10.63 -8.71 11.89
CA GLN A 117 -10.46 -9.57 13.05
C GLN A 117 -10.31 -8.73 14.31
N ALA A 118 -11.00 -9.13 15.38
CA ALA A 118 -10.92 -8.48 16.69
C ALA A 118 -11.25 -6.98 16.58
N ASN A 119 -10.28 -6.10 16.75
CA ASN A 119 -10.47 -4.64 16.70
C ASN A 119 -9.87 -4.00 15.45
N CYS A 120 -9.60 -4.78 14.41
CA CYS A 120 -8.90 -4.33 13.22
C CYS A 120 -9.69 -4.69 11.96
N VAL A 121 -9.82 -3.72 11.04
CA VAL A 121 -10.28 -3.94 9.67
C VAL A 121 -9.21 -3.41 8.75
N GLY A 122 -8.80 -4.19 7.76
CA GLY A 122 -7.82 -3.75 6.79
C GLY A 122 -8.03 -4.32 5.41
N LEU A 123 -7.30 -3.75 4.47
CA LEU A 123 -7.36 -4.14 3.08
C LEU A 123 -5.97 -4.25 2.47
N TYR A 124 -5.88 -5.11 1.46
CA TYR A 124 -4.69 -5.34 0.65
C TYR A 124 -4.83 -4.51 -0.62
N TRP A 125 -3.88 -3.63 -0.87
CA TRP A 125 -3.98 -2.60 -1.89
C TRP A 125 -2.77 -2.57 -2.83
N ASP A 126 -3.06 -2.42 -4.12
CA ASP A 126 -2.10 -1.94 -5.10
C ASP A 126 -1.96 -0.42 -5.01
N GLU A 127 -0.92 0.04 -4.31
CA GLU A 127 -0.61 1.46 -4.17
C GLU A 127 -0.29 2.15 -5.52
N GLU A 128 0.08 1.39 -6.56
CA GLU A 128 0.34 1.95 -7.89
C GLU A 128 -0.94 2.43 -8.57
N ALA A 129 -2.10 1.89 -8.17
CA ALA A 129 -3.40 2.29 -8.70
C ALA A 129 -3.78 3.74 -8.34
N ASP A 130 -3.19 4.32 -7.28
CA ASP A 130 -3.43 5.70 -6.87
C ASP A 130 -2.24 6.33 -6.13
N LEU A 131 -1.18 6.65 -6.89
CA LEU A 131 -0.02 7.39 -6.38
C LEU A 131 -0.35 8.83 -5.91
N LYS A 132 -1.56 9.34 -6.19
CA LYS A 132 -2.00 10.69 -5.80
C LYS A 132 -2.74 10.71 -4.46
N ALA A 133 -2.93 9.56 -3.82
CA ALA A 133 -3.58 9.46 -2.50
C ALA A 133 -4.99 10.08 -2.48
N THR A 134 -5.75 9.90 -3.57
CA THR A 134 -7.10 10.43 -3.74
C THR A 134 -8.14 9.59 -3.01
N GLN A 135 -7.97 8.27 -2.96
CA GLN A 135 -8.94 7.34 -2.37
C GLN A 135 -8.71 7.02 -0.88
N LEU A 136 -7.71 7.65 -0.22
CA LEU A 136 -7.40 7.33 1.19
C LEU A 136 -8.57 7.60 2.13
N GLU A 137 -9.33 8.65 1.87
CA GLU A 137 -10.47 9.05 2.68
C GLU A 137 -11.65 8.08 2.48
N ASP A 138 -11.92 7.72 1.23
CA ASP A 138 -12.92 6.71 0.86
C ASP A 138 -12.56 5.32 1.41
N ILE A 139 -11.28 4.94 1.37
CA ILE A 139 -10.77 3.70 1.98
C ILE A 139 -11.08 3.69 3.47
N LYS A 140 -10.75 4.77 4.18
CA LYS A 140 -10.99 4.85 5.62
C LYS A 140 -12.49 4.76 5.93
N ALA A 141 -13.31 5.52 5.21
CA ALA A 141 -14.76 5.51 5.38
C ALA A 141 -15.35 4.11 5.14
N TYR A 142 -14.89 3.42 4.09
CA TYR A 142 -15.31 2.07 3.75
C TYR A 142 -14.94 1.04 4.83
N LEU A 143 -13.72 1.10 5.36
CA LEU A 143 -13.27 0.21 6.44
C LEU A 143 -14.08 0.42 7.73
N HIS A 144 -14.45 1.67 8.05
CA HIS A 144 -15.35 1.94 9.17
C HIS A 144 -16.76 1.41 8.93
N ALA A 145 -17.33 1.64 7.74
CA ALA A 145 -18.66 1.15 7.38
C ALA A 145 -18.74 -0.38 7.46
N LEU A 146 -17.70 -1.09 7.01
CA LEU A 146 -17.61 -2.55 7.13
C LEU A 146 -17.61 -3.05 8.58
N ALA A 147 -17.08 -2.27 9.52
CA ALA A 147 -17.04 -2.65 10.92
C ALA A 147 -18.39 -2.46 11.65
N GLU A 148 -19.29 -1.64 11.11
CA GLU A 148 -20.61 -1.36 11.69
C GLU A 148 -21.69 -2.36 11.26
N LEU A 149 -21.39 -3.25 10.30
CA LEU A 149 -22.30 -4.25 9.73
C LEU A 149 -22.36 -5.57 10.50
#